data_AF-A0A973JT92-F1
#
_entry.id   AF-A0A973JT92-F1
#
_cell.length_a   1.000
_cell.length_b   1.000
_cell.length_c   1.000
_cell.angle_alpha   90.00
_cell.angle_beta   90.00
_cell.angle_gamma   90.00
#
_symmetry.space_group_name_H-M   'P 1'
#
loop_
_entity.id
_entity.type
_entity.pdbx_description
1 polymer ?
#
loop_
_entity_poly.entity_id
_entity_poly.type
_entity_poly.pdbx_seq_one_letter_code
_entity_poly.pdbx_strand_id
1 'polypeptide(L)'
;MAKPKTNFTELTHHVVRDAAELLSLDQIVARVLRLSGGETTKNLKQTVRSALGQSSAIIYTPERGYGWKSRVLNGAVQRLVILEADLADHELMIDDFQRDLLQPNGPGDHTYGVRGLPQLELAGGPTIEVGPIPRPFEDDLLSLPDIFWEWLEGQGAQPGDSLLLSVIDAEARRYGLCYEPATARDEQAIAARGQQVVDAAVSFVHRARGRTMISEIAAHLNASGIFHQTPAPPPFGDLWTPEVWGPIVDEYDVSPYMLGGYDEMAEGVLNQMLGGAPLDLSAPINPAGYDEGPIISVGEHGSYQGDLGVDPQLLQARIDEFLKTPDQPIPADDPLLPAICTIFAAMALPSPTGSPYLASQLVAFFGDEDEILDWIEHGAELGMVTIDPAYEALLDEGLDIIEQHPESGPRSGTSRTLVLRVTYRYKPEFWREIEIADDQYLNDLHLAIQRAFAWDNDHLYSFYMGKRPYDAKTEIGAPSSQNRRRADILTLGDLNLRAKQKFLYLFDFGDDHLFDIQVLKINPKAPPGVYPRVVGDHGGLLIQYEGEEEEDWEDA
;
A
#
# COMPACT_ATOMS: atom_id res chain seq x y z
N MET A 1 -37.58 -17.12 -23.07
CA MET A 1 -36.23 -16.65 -22.73
C MET A 1 -36.30 -16.00 -21.35
N ALA A 2 -35.48 -16.43 -20.39
CA ALA A 2 -35.46 -15.82 -19.06
C ALA A 2 -34.89 -14.40 -19.18
N LYS A 3 -35.52 -13.42 -18.52
CA LYS A 3 -35.02 -12.04 -18.47
C LYS A 3 -33.62 -12.06 -17.82
N PRO A 4 -32.59 -11.42 -18.40
CA PRO A 4 -31.26 -11.37 -17.80
C PRO A 4 -31.34 -10.78 -16.39
N LYS A 5 -30.55 -11.34 -15.46
CA LYS A 5 -30.53 -10.93 -14.06
C LYS A 5 -29.97 -9.51 -13.94
N THR A 6 -30.68 -8.63 -13.24
CA THR A 6 -30.25 -7.25 -13.04
C THR A 6 -28.89 -7.18 -12.31
N ASN A 7 -27.88 -6.57 -12.96
CA ASN A 7 -26.59 -6.25 -12.37
C ASN A 7 -26.65 -4.90 -11.63
N PHE A 8 -26.81 -4.94 -10.31
CA PHE A 8 -26.94 -3.73 -9.49
C PHE A 8 -25.64 -2.92 -9.38
N THR A 9 -24.47 -3.54 -9.56
CA THR A 9 -23.19 -2.83 -9.56
C THR A 9 -23.07 -1.99 -10.82
N GLU A 10 -23.30 -2.59 -11.98
CA GLU A 10 -23.29 -1.88 -13.26
C GLU A 10 -24.38 -0.81 -13.34
N LEU A 11 -25.59 -1.09 -12.83
CA LEU A 11 -26.64 -0.07 -12.72
C LEU A 11 -26.25 1.08 -11.79
N THR A 12 -25.53 0.80 -10.69
CA THR A 12 -25.02 1.87 -9.81
C THR A 12 -24.07 2.79 -10.58
N HIS A 13 -23.12 2.22 -11.32
CA HIS A 13 -22.20 2.99 -12.15
C HIS A 13 -22.94 3.79 -13.23
N HIS A 14 -23.87 3.16 -13.94
CA HIS A 14 -24.70 3.81 -14.94
C HIS A 14 -25.51 4.98 -14.35
N VAL A 15 -26.11 4.81 -13.16
CA VAL A 15 -26.86 5.87 -12.49
C VAL A 15 -25.99 7.07 -12.16
N VAL A 16 -24.78 6.83 -11.65
CA VAL A 16 -23.86 7.91 -11.27
C VAL A 16 -23.25 8.54 -12.51
N ARG A 17 -22.84 7.76 -13.50
CA ARG A 17 -22.26 8.20 -14.78
C ARG A 17 -23.21 9.02 -15.65
N ASP A 18 -24.51 8.76 -15.60
CA ASP A 18 -25.47 9.50 -16.44
C ASP A 18 -26.08 10.70 -15.70
N ALA A 19 -25.90 10.80 -14.38
CA ALA A 19 -26.44 11.91 -13.59
C ALA A 19 -25.61 13.18 -13.80
N ALA A 20 -26.24 14.26 -14.29
CA ALA A 20 -25.59 15.56 -14.44
C ALA A 20 -25.20 16.19 -13.09
N GLU A 21 -26.02 15.97 -12.08
CA GLU A 21 -25.78 16.40 -10.70
C GLU A 21 -25.16 15.30 -9.82
N LEU A 22 -24.51 15.74 -8.74
CA LEU A 22 -24.05 14.86 -7.67
C LEU A 22 -25.23 14.30 -6.89
N LEU A 23 -25.12 13.04 -6.49
CA LEU A 23 -26.22 12.28 -5.90
C LEU A 23 -25.92 11.84 -4.48
N SER A 24 -26.91 11.94 -3.60
CA SER A 24 -26.88 11.24 -2.32
C SER A 24 -27.07 9.74 -2.50
N LEU A 25 -26.61 8.95 -1.53
CA LEU A 25 -26.83 7.50 -1.53
C LEU A 25 -28.31 7.13 -1.73
N ASP A 26 -29.23 7.87 -1.11
CA ASP A 26 -30.66 7.58 -1.20
C ASP A 26 -31.23 7.92 -2.59
N GLN A 27 -30.73 8.97 -3.25
CA GLN A 27 -31.09 9.29 -4.63
C GLN A 27 -30.58 8.21 -5.60
N ILE A 28 -29.36 7.71 -5.41
CA ILE A 28 -28.79 6.63 -6.24
C ILE A 28 -29.61 5.36 -6.06
N VAL A 29 -29.88 4.95 -4.82
CA VAL A 29 -30.72 3.77 -4.52
C VAL A 29 -32.10 3.88 -5.17
N ALA A 30 -32.74 5.05 -5.11
CA ALA A 30 -34.04 5.28 -5.72
C ALA A 30 -33.99 5.19 -7.26
N ARG A 31 -32.93 5.68 -7.90
CA ARG A 31 -32.74 5.58 -9.36
C ARG A 31 -32.42 4.15 -9.79
N VAL A 32 -31.54 3.46 -9.08
CA VAL A 32 -31.20 2.05 -9.33
C VAL A 32 -32.46 1.17 -9.23
N LEU A 33 -33.29 1.36 -8.19
CA LEU A 33 -34.56 0.62 -8.04
C LEU A 33 -35.56 0.89 -9.17
N ARG A 34 -35.55 2.10 -9.71
CA ARG A 34 -36.42 2.48 -10.84
C ARG A 34 -35.95 1.82 -12.13
N LEU A 35 -34.65 1.88 -12.42
CA LEU A 35 -34.05 1.30 -13.62
C LEU A 35 -34.05 -0.23 -13.63
N SER A 36 -34.02 -0.85 -12.45
CA SER A 36 -34.19 -2.30 -12.32
C SER A 36 -35.63 -2.77 -12.58
N GLY A 37 -36.58 -1.87 -12.85
CA GLY A 37 -37.99 -2.21 -13.04
C GLY A 37 -38.67 -2.71 -11.75
N GLY A 38 -38.19 -2.25 -10.59
CA GLY A 38 -38.66 -2.70 -9.27
C GLY A 38 -38.00 -3.98 -8.77
N GLU A 39 -37.10 -4.60 -9.54
CA GLU A 39 -36.26 -5.69 -9.06
C GLU A 39 -35.34 -5.17 -7.96
N THR A 40 -35.21 -5.92 -6.87
CA THR A 40 -34.43 -5.50 -5.70
C THR A 40 -33.67 -6.67 -5.11
N THR A 41 -32.60 -6.39 -4.38
CA THR A 41 -31.95 -7.38 -3.51
C THR A 41 -32.49 -7.27 -2.08
N LYS A 42 -32.19 -8.23 -1.22
CA LYS A 42 -32.57 -8.18 0.21
C LYS A 42 -32.09 -6.90 0.91
N ASN A 43 -31.02 -6.27 0.43
CA ASN A 43 -30.48 -5.01 0.97
C ASN A 43 -29.86 -4.18 -0.15
N LEU A 44 -30.73 -3.59 -0.99
CA LEU A 44 -30.32 -2.78 -2.15
C LEU A 44 -29.41 -1.61 -1.76
N LYS A 45 -29.72 -0.91 -0.65
CA LYS A 45 -28.90 0.22 -0.17
C LYS A 45 -27.46 -0.20 0.16
N GLN A 46 -27.26 -1.37 0.78
CA GLN A 46 -25.91 -1.88 1.02
C GLN A 46 -25.20 -2.33 -0.27
N THR A 47 -25.93 -2.94 -1.22
CA THR A 47 -25.35 -3.31 -2.52
C THR A 47 -24.89 -2.07 -3.30
N VAL A 48 -25.70 -1.03 -3.35
CA VAL A 48 -25.32 0.26 -3.97
C VAL A 48 -24.12 0.85 -3.25
N ARG A 49 -24.12 0.89 -1.90
CA ARG A 49 -22.98 1.40 -1.14
C ARG A 49 -21.66 0.66 -1.44
N SER A 50 -21.71 -0.67 -1.55
CA SER A 50 -20.55 -1.48 -1.92
C SER A 50 -20.03 -1.11 -3.31
N ALA A 51 -20.93 -1.03 -4.30
CA ALA A 51 -20.58 -0.66 -5.66
C ALA A 51 -19.97 0.75 -5.76
N LEU A 52 -20.45 1.69 -4.94
CA LEU A 52 -19.88 3.04 -4.86
C LEU A 52 -18.48 3.04 -4.24
N GLY A 53 -18.25 2.26 -3.19
CA GLY A 53 -16.96 2.23 -2.47
C GLY A 53 -15.83 1.49 -3.19
N GLN A 54 -16.16 0.58 -4.11
CA GLN A 54 -15.17 -0.19 -4.89
C GLN A 54 -14.84 0.46 -6.25
N SER A 55 -15.42 1.62 -6.55
CA SER A 55 -15.31 2.24 -7.87
C SER A 55 -14.25 3.34 -7.88
N SER A 56 -13.18 3.16 -8.65
CA SER A 56 -12.19 4.24 -8.92
C SER A 56 -12.79 5.42 -9.70
N ALA A 57 -13.89 5.20 -10.41
CA ALA A 57 -14.57 6.21 -11.23
C ALA A 57 -15.67 7.00 -10.50
N ILE A 58 -15.98 6.63 -9.26
CA ILE A 58 -17.05 7.27 -8.48
C ILE A 58 -16.43 7.83 -7.21
N ILE A 59 -16.51 9.14 -7.05
CA ILE A 59 -15.92 9.83 -5.91
C ILE A 59 -17.00 10.38 -5.00
N TYR A 60 -16.78 10.27 -3.69
CA TYR A 60 -17.63 10.85 -2.67
C TYR A 60 -17.01 12.12 -2.12
N THR A 61 -17.83 13.16 -2.03
CA THR A 61 -17.47 14.43 -1.38
C THR A 61 -18.49 14.72 -0.27
N PRO A 62 -18.06 14.90 0.99
CA PRO A 62 -18.98 15.00 2.14
C PRO A 62 -20.09 16.04 1.99
N GLU A 63 -19.79 17.18 1.37
CA GLU A 63 -20.73 18.31 1.24
C GLU A 63 -21.63 18.20 0.00
N ARG A 64 -21.24 17.37 -0.98
CA ARG A 64 -21.82 17.41 -2.33
C ARG A 64 -22.39 16.06 -2.81
N GLY A 65 -21.97 14.94 -2.23
CA GLY A 65 -22.45 13.59 -2.55
C GLY A 65 -21.51 12.81 -3.49
N TYR A 66 -22.06 11.79 -4.16
CA TYR A 66 -21.32 10.96 -5.11
C TYR A 66 -21.41 11.54 -6.52
N GLY A 67 -20.28 11.50 -7.24
CA GLY A 67 -20.19 11.93 -8.63
C GLY A 67 -19.31 11.01 -9.46
N TRP A 68 -19.52 11.07 -10.78
CA TRP A 68 -18.62 10.41 -11.73
C TRP A 68 -17.38 11.26 -11.90
N LYS A 69 -16.23 10.76 -11.45
CA LYS A 69 -15.03 11.56 -11.17
C LYS A 69 -14.61 12.41 -12.37
N SER A 70 -14.43 11.84 -13.57
CA SER A 70 -14.11 12.60 -14.79
C SER A 70 -15.00 13.83 -15.03
N ARG A 71 -16.31 13.74 -14.74
CA ARG A 71 -17.23 14.88 -14.90
C ARG A 71 -17.18 15.88 -13.74
N VAL A 72 -16.89 15.41 -12.52
CA VAL A 72 -16.69 16.29 -11.35
C VAL A 72 -15.46 17.18 -11.55
N LEU A 73 -14.43 16.68 -12.24
CA LEU A 73 -13.21 17.41 -12.50
C LEU A 73 -13.37 18.56 -13.51
N ASN A 74 -14.38 18.53 -14.38
CA ASN A 74 -14.59 19.58 -15.38
C ASN A 74 -14.67 20.96 -14.72
N GLY A 75 -13.89 21.91 -15.24
CA GLY A 75 -13.73 23.26 -14.71
C GLY A 75 -12.69 23.41 -13.60
N ALA A 76 -12.04 22.34 -13.14
CA ALA A 76 -10.89 22.45 -12.23
C ALA A 76 -9.72 23.14 -12.95
N VAL A 77 -8.99 23.98 -12.23
CA VAL A 77 -7.80 24.68 -12.70
C VAL A 77 -6.67 24.49 -11.70
N GLN A 78 -5.55 23.97 -12.17
CA GLN A 78 -4.31 23.81 -11.40
C GLN A 78 -3.19 24.65 -12.01
N ARG A 79 -2.29 25.11 -11.14
CA ARG A 79 -1.13 25.91 -11.51
C ARG A 79 0.09 25.01 -11.55
N LEU A 80 0.85 25.12 -12.63
CA LEU A 80 2.23 24.66 -12.73
C LEU A 80 3.11 25.91 -12.78
N VAL A 81 4.23 25.90 -12.04
CA VAL A 81 5.23 26.97 -12.08
C VAL A 81 6.32 26.54 -13.05
N ILE A 82 6.67 27.44 -13.98
CA ILE A 82 7.72 27.16 -14.97
C ILE A 82 9.08 27.32 -14.28
N LEU A 83 9.87 26.25 -14.29
CA LEU A 83 11.22 26.23 -13.77
C LEU A 83 12.25 26.59 -14.85
N GLU A 84 13.48 26.89 -14.44
CA GLU A 84 14.58 27.12 -15.38
C GLU A 84 14.92 25.84 -16.16
N ALA A 85 14.92 24.69 -15.47
CA ALA A 85 15.15 23.38 -16.08
C ALA A 85 14.09 23.04 -17.14
N ASP A 86 12.82 23.35 -16.89
CA ASP A 86 11.73 23.07 -17.84
C ASP A 86 12.00 23.68 -19.22
N LEU A 87 12.46 24.94 -19.22
CA LEU A 87 12.77 25.68 -20.45
C LEU A 87 14.09 25.24 -21.08
N ALA A 88 15.06 24.82 -20.27
CA ALA A 88 16.38 24.40 -20.74
C ALA A 88 16.34 23.02 -21.39
N ASP A 89 15.63 22.09 -20.75
CA ASP A 89 15.62 20.67 -21.10
C ASP A 89 14.37 20.26 -21.90
N HIS A 90 13.41 21.18 -22.07
CA HIS A 90 12.11 20.91 -22.69
C HIS A 90 11.37 19.79 -21.94
N GLU A 91 11.33 19.94 -20.62
CA GLU A 91 10.72 18.99 -19.71
C GLU A 91 9.64 19.68 -18.87
N LEU A 92 8.49 19.03 -18.69
CA LEU A 92 7.43 19.56 -17.83
C LEU A 92 6.95 18.47 -16.89
N MET A 93 7.31 18.61 -15.62
CA MET A 93 6.94 17.66 -14.57
C MET A 93 5.47 17.84 -14.14
N ILE A 94 4.86 16.74 -13.71
CA ILE A 94 3.53 16.70 -13.10
C ILE A 94 3.54 15.93 -11.78
N ASP A 95 2.67 16.32 -10.85
CA ASP A 95 2.47 15.60 -9.61
C ASP A 95 1.21 14.69 -9.65
N ASP A 96 0.89 14.04 -8.53
CA ASP A 96 -0.34 13.24 -8.37
C ASP A 96 -1.63 14.03 -8.67
N PHE A 97 -1.63 15.34 -8.44
CA PHE A 97 -2.79 16.19 -8.67
C PHE A 97 -3.01 16.42 -10.15
N GLN A 98 -1.98 16.73 -10.93
CA GLN A 98 -2.12 16.84 -12.39
C GLN A 98 -2.31 15.47 -13.04
N ARG A 99 -1.63 14.41 -12.56
CA ARG A 99 -1.82 13.03 -13.03
C ARG A 99 -3.27 12.60 -12.89
N ASP A 100 -3.90 12.90 -11.76
CA ASP A 100 -5.31 12.60 -11.51
C ASP A 100 -6.26 13.33 -12.48
N LEU A 101 -5.94 14.58 -12.85
CA LEU A 101 -6.70 15.32 -13.88
C LEU A 101 -6.53 14.69 -15.26
N LEU A 102 -5.30 14.33 -15.61
CA LEU A 102 -4.88 13.80 -16.91
C LEU A 102 -5.06 12.28 -17.05
N GLN A 103 -5.49 11.58 -16.01
CA GLN A 103 -5.93 10.17 -16.04
C GLN A 103 -7.13 9.97 -15.09
N PRO A 104 -8.28 10.60 -15.39
CA PRO A 104 -9.42 10.49 -14.50
C PRO A 104 -9.95 9.04 -14.51
N ASN A 105 -10.29 8.53 -13.33
CA ASN A 105 -10.72 7.15 -13.07
C ASN A 105 -9.61 6.08 -13.16
N GLY A 106 -8.35 6.50 -13.31
CA GLY A 106 -7.18 5.64 -13.45
C GLY A 106 -6.74 5.43 -14.91
N PRO A 107 -5.77 4.52 -15.14
CA PRO A 107 -5.25 4.19 -16.46
C PRO A 107 -6.35 3.80 -17.46
N GLY A 108 -6.16 4.17 -18.73
CA GLY A 108 -7.19 4.04 -19.77
C GLY A 108 -7.58 2.59 -20.14
N ASP A 109 -6.79 1.61 -19.74
CA ASP A 109 -7.06 0.18 -19.88
C ASP A 109 -7.96 -0.38 -18.75
N HIS A 110 -8.11 0.35 -17.64
CA HIS A 110 -9.04 -0.01 -16.56
C HIS A 110 -10.50 0.00 -17.04
N THR A 111 -11.36 -0.79 -16.38
CA THR A 111 -12.79 -0.96 -16.70
C THR A 111 -13.56 0.35 -16.91
N TYR A 112 -13.20 1.40 -16.17
CA TYR A 112 -13.82 2.74 -16.26
C TYR A 112 -12.81 3.85 -16.58
N GLY A 113 -11.59 3.47 -16.97
CA GLY A 113 -10.54 4.39 -17.41
C GLY A 113 -10.97 5.14 -18.66
N VAL A 114 -10.60 6.41 -18.76
CA VAL A 114 -10.88 7.19 -19.96
C VAL A 114 -9.82 6.88 -21.02
N ARG A 115 -10.26 6.34 -22.15
CA ARG A 115 -9.38 5.88 -23.24
C ARG A 115 -8.84 7.05 -24.08
N GLY A 116 -7.65 6.85 -24.64
CA GLY A 116 -7.00 7.78 -25.55
C GLY A 116 -6.04 8.75 -24.86
N LEU A 117 -5.31 9.50 -25.67
CA LEU A 117 -4.32 10.47 -25.20
C LEU A 117 -4.98 11.82 -24.86
N PRO A 118 -4.49 12.57 -23.85
CA PRO A 118 -4.98 13.91 -23.56
C PRO A 118 -4.74 14.87 -24.73
N GLN A 119 -5.67 15.78 -24.93
CA GLN A 119 -5.57 16.88 -25.88
C GLN A 119 -5.52 18.19 -25.08
N LEU A 120 -4.43 18.94 -25.21
CA LEU A 120 -4.26 20.26 -24.62
C LEU A 120 -4.56 21.35 -25.65
N GLU A 121 -5.56 22.17 -25.36
CA GLU A 121 -5.91 23.38 -26.11
C GLU A 121 -5.06 24.54 -25.57
N LEU A 122 -3.98 24.89 -26.28
CA LEU A 122 -3.09 25.98 -25.89
C LEU A 122 -3.76 27.33 -26.15
N ALA A 123 -3.79 28.20 -25.13
CA ALA A 123 -4.44 29.50 -25.25
C ALA A 123 -3.80 30.35 -26.36
N GLY A 124 -4.61 30.73 -27.36
CA GLY A 124 -4.13 31.47 -28.54
C GLY A 124 -3.20 30.66 -29.46
N GLY A 125 -3.09 29.34 -29.25
CA GLY A 125 -2.23 28.43 -29.99
C GLY A 125 -2.99 27.23 -30.57
N PRO A 126 -2.25 26.18 -31.01
CA PRO A 126 -2.83 24.95 -31.52
C PRO A 126 -3.35 24.04 -30.38
N THR A 127 -4.13 23.02 -30.75
CA THR A 127 -4.38 21.85 -29.89
C THR A 127 -3.28 20.85 -30.11
N ILE A 128 -2.71 20.32 -29.03
CA ILE A 128 -1.65 19.30 -29.04
C ILE A 128 -2.12 18.03 -28.35
N GLU A 129 -1.59 16.88 -28.78
CA GLU A 129 -1.75 15.62 -28.08
C GLU A 129 -0.59 15.43 -27.09
N VAL A 130 -0.91 15.06 -25.86
CA VAL A 130 0.06 14.70 -24.82
C VAL A 130 0.29 13.19 -24.92
N GLY A 131 1.54 12.74 -24.82
CA GLY A 131 1.86 11.32 -24.81
C GLY A 131 1.25 10.56 -23.61
N PRO A 132 1.57 9.27 -23.47
CA PRO A 132 1.14 8.48 -22.32
C PRO A 132 1.50 9.20 -21.02
N ILE A 133 0.54 9.28 -20.11
CA ILE A 133 0.76 9.95 -18.83
C ILE A 133 1.52 8.97 -17.92
N PRO A 134 2.64 9.38 -17.31
CA PRO A 134 3.48 8.51 -16.51
C PRO A 134 2.73 7.95 -15.30
N ARG A 135 3.09 6.72 -14.90
CA ARG A 135 2.62 6.12 -13.66
C ARG A 135 3.32 6.78 -12.47
N PRO A 136 2.75 6.70 -11.25
CA PRO A 136 3.47 7.11 -10.05
C PRO A 136 4.84 6.43 -9.96
N PHE A 137 5.86 7.18 -9.51
CA PHE A 137 7.25 6.71 -9.36
C PHE A 137 8.01 6.43 -10.68
N GLU A 138 7.46 6.85 -11.82
CA GLU A 138 8.24 7.05 -13.06
C GLU A 138 8.87 8.46 -13.05
N ASP A 139 9.46 8.92 -14.15
CA ASP A 139 10.13 10.24 -14.24
C ASP A 139 9.17 11.44 -14.11
N ASP A 140 7.86 11.20 -13.92
CA ASP A 140 6.81 12.21 -13.74
C ASP A 140 6.75 13.30 -14.84
N LEU A 141 7.33 12.99 -15.99
CA LEU A 141 7.50 13.87 -17.12
C LEU A 141 6.35 13.76 -18.13
N LEU A 142 5.78 14.90 -18.54
CA LEU A 142 4.86 14.94 -19.66
C LEU A 142 5.60 14.85 -21.00
N SER A 143 5.22 13.85 -21.80
CA SER A 143 5.65 13.77 -23.20
C SER A 143 4.89 14.81 -24.04
N LEU A 144 5.58 15.91 -24.39
CA LEU A 144 5.02 17.04 -25.14
C LEU A 144 5.74 17.22 -26.50
N PRO A 145 5.01 17.52 -27.58
CA PRO A 145 5.62 17.77 -28.89
C PRO A 145 6.29 19.14 -28.99
N ASP A 146 7.29 19.29 -29.86
CA ASP A 146 8.06 20.54 -30.08
C ASP A 146 7.20 21.80 -30.23
N ILE A 147 6.04 21.68 -30.87
CA ILE A 147 5.09 22.79 -31.08
C ILE A 147 4.56 23.39 -29.77
N PHE A 148 4.57 22.64 -28.66
CA PHE A 148 4.29 23.16 -27.33
C PHE A 148 5.36 24.16 -26.89
N TRP A 149 6.63 23.79 -27.01
CA TRP A 149 7.77 24.61 -26.62
C TRP A 149 7.88 25.86 -27.49
N GLU A 150 7.63 25.75 -28.80
CA GLU A 150 7.53 26.91 -29.71
C GLU A 150 6.40 27.87 -29.29
N TRP A 151 5.23 27.35 -28.89
CA TRP A 151 4.13 28.17 -28.38
C TRP A 151 4.52 28.88 -27.08
N LEU A 152 5.18 28.17 -26.16
CA LEU A 152 5.60 28.69 -24.86
C LEU A 152 6.66 29.79 -25.00
N GLU A 153 7.66 29.57 -25.85
CA GLU A 153 8.66 30.59 -26.22
C GLU A 153 7.98 31.81 -26.85
N GLY A 154 6.97 31.59 -27.72
CA GLY A 154 6.16 32.64 -28.31
C GLY A 154 5.37 33.49 -27.30
N GLN A 155 5.10 32.98 -26.10
CA GLN A 155 4.53 33.76 -25.00
C GLN A 155 5.55 34.64 -24.27
N GLY A 156 6.85 34.39 -24.51
CA GLY A 156 7.94 35.02 -23.78
C GLY A 156 8.07 34.50 -22.35
N ALA A 157 7.76 33.22 -22.11
CA ALA A 157 7.80 32.60 -20.79
C ALA A 157 9.16 32.75 -20.10
N GLN A 158 9.14 33.04 -18.81
CA GLN A 158 10.32 33.12 -17.94
C GLN A 158 10.18 32.17 -16.75
N PRO A 159 11.30 31.74 -16.14
CA PRO A 159 11.26 31.01 -14.87
C PRO A 159 10.48 31.80 -13.81
N GLY A 160 9.58 31.12 -13.10
CA GLY A 160 8.68 31.70 -12.11
C GLY A 160 7.32 32.17 -12.65
N ASP A 161 7.13 32.22 -13.97
CA ASP A 161 5.81 32.34 -14.58
C ASP A 161 5.00 31.05 -14.38
N SER A 162 3.75 31.01 -14.83
CA SER A 162 2.88 29.86 -14.62
C SER A 162 2.16 29.39 -15.88
N LEU A 163 1.85 28.10 -15.87
CA LEU A 163 0.87 27.47 -16.74
C LEU A 163 -0.36 27.12 -15.91
N LEU A 164 -1.55 27.46 -16.41
CA LEU A 164 -2.82 27.10 -15.80
C LEU A 164 -3.44 25.96 -16.60
N LEU A 165 -3.37 24.75 -16.05
CA LEU A 165 -4.00 23.54 -16.59
C LEU A 165 -5.46 23.52 -16.16
N SER A 166 -6.36 23.54 -17.12
CA SER A 166 -7.81 23.51 -16.91
C SER A 166 -8.46 22.28 -17.51
N VAL A 167 -9.45 21.71 -16.83
CA VAL A 167 -10.21 20.57 -17.34
C VAL A 167 -11.41 21.10 -18.14
N ILE A 168 -11.41 20.93 -19.47
CA ILE A 168 -12.54 21.32 -20.32
C ILE A 168 -13.58 20.21 -20.33
N ASP A 169 -13.15 18.99 -20.67
CA ASP A 169 -13.96 17.78 -20.67
C ASP A 169 -13.06 16.56 -20.47
N ALA A 170 -12.99 16.07 -19.23
CA ALA A 170 -12.10 14.96 -18.88
C ALA A 170 -12.52 13.63 -19.52
N GLU A 171 -13.80 13.42 -19.84
CA GLU A 171 -14.27 12.22 -20.54
C GLU A 171 -13.87 12.23 -22.01
N ALA A 172 -13.86 13.42 -22.62
CA ALA A 172 -13.37 13.61 -23.98
C ALA A 172 -11.85 13.80 -24.05
N ARG A 173 -11.13 13.69 -22.93
CA ARG A 173 -9.67 13.91 -22.82
C ARG A 173 -9.26 15.32 -23.26
N ARG A 174 -10.12 16.33 -23.08
CA ARG A 174 -9.87 17.72 -23.49
C ARG A 174 -9.56 18.60 -22.30
N TYR A 175 -8.44 19.31 -22.40
CA TYR A 175 -7.89 20.16 -21.36
C TYR A 175 -7.45 21.48 -22.00
N GLY A 176 -7.46 22.57 -21.25
CA GLY A 176 -6.97 23.87 -21.69
C GLY A 176 -5.68 24.21 -20.95
N LEU A 177 -4.74 24.86 -21.63
CA LEU A 177 -3.52 25.33 -21.01
C LEU A 177 -3.29 26.81 -21.33
N CYS A 178 -3.24 27.64 -20.30
CA CYS A 178 -3.04 29.08 -20.43
C CYS A 178 -1.72 29.50 -19.79
N TYR A 179 -0.96 30.35 -20.47
CA TYR A 179 0.20 31.02 -19.89
C TYR A 179 -0.23 32.22 -19.02
N GLU A 180 0.34 32.33 -17.83
CA GLU A 180 0.11 33.44 -16.90
C GLU A 180 1.46 33.99 -16.41
N PRO A 181 1.86 35.21 -16.82
CA PRO A 181 3.10 35.81 -16.36
C PRO A 181 3.00 36.21 -14.88
N ALA A 182 4.10 36.10 -14.15
CA ALA A 182 4.19 36.42 -12.72
C ALA A 182 3.71 37.85 -12.42
N THR A 183 3.97 38.78 -13.34
CA THR A 183 3.55 40.19 -13.21
C THR A 183 2.04 40.42 -13.29
N ALA A 184 1.26 39.46 -13.80
CA ALA A 184 -0.20 39.54 -13.87
C ALA A 184 -0.91 38.94 -12.64
N ARG A 185 -0.17 38.28 -11.74
CA ARG A 185 -0.72 37.55 -10.60
C ARG A 185 -1.07 38.46 -9.43
N ASP A 186 -2.19 38.16 -8.78
CA ASP A 186 -2.49 38.66 -7.44
C ASP A 186 -1.91 37.67 -6.42
N GLU A 187 -0.65 37.86 -6.05
CA GLU A 187 0.09 36.95 -5.17
C GLU A 187 -0.57 36.80 -3.79
N GLN A 188 -1.23 37.86 -3.29
CA GLN A 188 -1.93 37.78 -2.01
C GLN A 188 -3.18 36.90 -2.11
N ALA A 189 -3.96 37.04 -3.19
CA ALA A 189 -5.12 36.20 -3.43
C ALA A 189 -4.70 34.73 -3.68
N ILE A 190 -3.61 34.50 -4.41
CA ILE A 190 -3.06 33.15 -4.66
C ILE A 190 -2.61 32.50 -3.35
N ALA A 191 -1.84 33.21 -2.51
CA ALA A 191 -1.42 32.68 -1.21
C ALA A 191 -2.60 32.34 -0.30
N ALA A 192 -3.65 33.17 -0.28
CA ALA A 192 -4.88 32.89 0.47
C ALA A 192 -5.59 31.62 -0.04
N ARG A 193 -5.53 31.35 -1.34
CA ARG A 193 -6.04 30.11 -1.94
C ARG A 193 -5.19 28.90 -1.56
N GLY A 194 -3.87 29.07 -1.49
CA GLY A 194 -2.94 28.04 -0.99
C GLY A 194 -3.30 27.56 0.43
N GLN A 195 -3.53 28.50 1.35
CA GLN A 195 -3.94 28.14 2.72
C GLN A 195 -5.24 27.33 2.76
N GLN A 196 -6.22 27.67 1.91
CA GLN A 196 -7.48 26.93 1.84
C GLN A 196 -7.26 25.48 1.35
N VAL A 197 -6.31 25.26 0.45
CA VAL A 197 -5.94 23.93 -0.03
C VAL A 197 -5.25 23.11 1.07
N VAL A 198 -4.28 23.71 1.79
CA VAL A 198 -3.62 23.08 2.93
C VAL A 198 -4.64 22.68 4.00
N ASP A 199 -5.51 23.59 4.42
CA ASP A 199 -6.53 23.32 5.43
C ASP A 199 -7.45 22.16 5.01
N ALA A 200 -7.84 22.11 3.73
CA ALA A 200 -8.67 21.04 3.19
C ALA A 200 -7.94 19.69 3.16
N ALA A 201 -6.66 19.68 2.78
CA ALA A 201 -5.80 18.50 2.76
C ALA A 201 -5.59 17.94 4.17
N VAL A 202 -5.12 18.77 5.10
CA VAL A 202 -4.93 18.42 6.52
C VAL A 202 -6.23 17.88 7.12
N SER A 203 -7.36 18.56 6.87
CA SER A 203 -8.67 18.12 7.36
C SER A 203 -9.07 16.75 6.79
N PHE A 204 -8.73 16.46 5.54
CA PHE A 204 -8.97 15.15 4.93
C PHE A 204 -8.10 14.06 5.59
N VAL A 205 -6.81 14.31 5.76
CA VAL A 205 -5.88 13.34 6.37
C VAL A 205 -6.27 13.04 7.83
N HIS A 206 -6.63 14.04 8.63
CA HIS A 206 -7.13 13.81 9.99
C HIS A 206 -8.43 13.00 10.02
N ARG A 207 -9.36 13.23 9.08
CA ARG A 207 -10.58 12.40 8.97
C ARG A 207 -10.24 10.94 8.66
N ALA A 208 -9.20 10.71 7.86
CA ALA A 208 -8.65 9.40 7.56
C ALA A 208 -7.76 8.84 8.68
N ARG A 209 -7.40 9.66 9.68
CA ARG A 209 -6.44 9.33 10.76
C ARG A 209 -5.08 8.88 10.21
N GLY A 210 -4.56 9.61 9.21
CA GLY A 210 -3.30 9.26 8.53
C GLY A 210 -3.38 8.07 7.57
N ARG A 211 -4.48 7.29 7.57
CA ARG A 211 -4.66 6.11 6.70
C ARG A 211 -5.11 6.51 5.31
N THR A 212 -4.24 7.19 4.58
CA THR A 212 -4.49 7.63 3.22
C THR A 212 -3.18 7.74 2.44
N MET A 213 -3.30 7.84 1.12
CA MET A 213 -2.17 8.06 0.22
C MET A 213 -2.27 9.43 -0.49
N ILE A 214 -1.15 10.00 -0.94
CA ILE A 214 -1.11 11.25 -1.70
C ILE A 214 -2.07 11.24 -2.91
N SER A 215 -2.18 10.11 -3.61
CA SER A 215 -3.11 9.92 -4.72
C SER A 215 -4.59 10.02 -4.30
N GLU A 216 -4.93 9.62 -3.07
CA GLU A 216 -6.28 9.75 -2.52
C GLU A 216 -6.58 11.18 -2.06
N ILE A 217 -5.58 11.87 -1.50
CA ILE A 217 -5.64 13.29 -1.18
C ILE A 217 -5.90 14.09 -2.47
N ALA A 218 -5.11 13.83 -3.52
CA ALA A 218 -5.24 14.42 -4.85
C ALA A 218 -6.65 14.22 -5.41
N ALA A 219 -7.11 12.96 -5.49
CA ALA A 219 -8.44 12.63 -5.98
C ALA A 219 -9.55 13.36 -5.19
N HIS A 220 -9.44 13.40 -3.86
CA HIS A 220 -10.43 14.06 -3.00
C HIS A 220 -10.48 15.57 -3.24
N LEU A 221 -9.33 16.23 -3.24
CA LEU A 221 -9.25 17.68 -3.39
C LEU A 221 -9.67 18.11 -4.81
N ASN A 222 -9.24 17.39 -5.84
CA ASN A 222 -9.68 17.60 -7.22
C ASN A 222 -11.20 17.53 -7.37
N ALA A 223 -11.86 16.59 -6.68
CA ALA A 223 -13.31 16.46 -6.71
C ALA A 223 -14.06 17.42 -5.76
N SER A 224 -13.39 17.99 -4.75
CA SER A 224 -14.02 18.80 -3.70
C SER A 224 -14.69 20.06 -4.25
N GLY A 225 -14.19 20.61 -5.36
CA GLY A 225 -14.57 21.93 -5.87
C GLY A 225 -13.56 23.02 -5.51
N ILE A 226 -12.50 22.69 -4.75
CA ILE A 226 -11.51 23.67 -4.33
C ILE A 226 -10.75 24.24 -5.53
N PHE A 227 -10.42 23.43 -6.54
CA PHE A 227 -9.70 23.89 -7.74
C PHE A 227 -10.61 24.54 -8.80
N HIS A 228 -11.92 24.66 -8.56
CA HIS A 228 -12.85 25.37 -9.47
C HIS A 228 -12.93 26.87 -9.19
N GLN A 229 -12.22 27.34 -8.15
CA GLN A 229 -12.25 28.73 -7.70
C GLN A 229 -11.02 29.47 -8.23
N THR A 230 -11.23 30.71 -8.68
CA THR A 230 -10.17 31.60 -9.14
C THR A 230 -9.78 32.61 -8.05
N PRO A 231 -8.48 32.97 -7.91
CA PRO A 231 -7.36 32.46 -8.71
C PRO A 231 -7.01 31.01 -8.34
N ALA A 232 -6.35 30.31 -9.28
CA ALA A 232 -5.80 28.99 -9.01
C ALA A 232 -4.74 29.09 -7.89
N PRO A 233 -4.72 28.14 -6.92
CA PRO A 233 -3.75 28.14 -5.84
C PRO A 233 -2.33 27.89 -6.37
N PRO A 234 -1.29 28.02 -5.52
CA PRO A 234 0.04 27.46 -5.82
C PRO A 234 -0.03 25.96 -6.14
N PRO A 235 0.98 25.40 -6.83
CA PRO A 235 1.17 23.95 -6.94
C PRO A 235 1.06 23.27 -5.58
N PHE A 236 0.52 22.05 -5.54
CA PHE A 236 0.33 21.37 -4.26
C PHE A 236 1.65 21.03 -3.57
N GLY A 237 2.68 20.63 -4.35
CA GLY A 237 4.03 20.37 -3.82
C GLY A 237 4.61 21.55 -3.04
N ASP A 238 4.43 22.77 -3.53
CA ASP A 238 4.90 23.99 -2.85
C ASP A 238 4.17 24.26 -1.51
N LEU A 239 2.98 23.70 -1.35
CA LEU A 239 2.12 23.89 -0.17
C LEU A 239 2.27 22.76 0.86
N TRP A 240 2.68 21.58 0.42
CA TRP A 240 2.65 20.35 1.20
C TRP A 240 4.06 19.96 1.67
N THR A 241 4.64 20.84 2.49
CA THR A 241 6.02 20.77 2.97
C THR A 241 6.15 19.95 4.26
N PRO A 242 7.38 19.54 4.67
CA PRO A 242 7.62 18.84 5.94
C PRO A 242 7.02 19.54 7.17
N GLU A 243 6.95 20.88 7.18
CA GLU A 243 6.34 21.64 8.27
C GLU A 243 4.82 21.41 8.37
N VAL A 244 4.17 21.05 7.26
CA VAL A 244 2.73 20.81 7.19
C VAL A 244 2.40 19.36 7.52
N TRP A 245 3.07 18.40 6.87
CA TRP A 245 2.77 16.98 7.05
C TRP A 245 3.56 16.29 8.15
N GLY A 246 4.71 16.84 8.59
CA GLY A 246 5.52 16.29 9.68
C GLY A 246 4.74 16.08 10.99
N PRO A 247 3.97 17.09 11.47
CA PRO A 247 3.12 16.90 12.65
C PRO A 247 2.06 15.80 12.48
N ILE A 248 1.63 15.52 11.24
CA ILE A 248 0.65 14.47 10.93
C ILE A 248 1.31 13.09 10.98
N VAL A 249 2.53 12.99 10.43
CA VAL A 249 3.40 11.80 10.54
C VAL A 249 3.60 11.44 12.01
N ASP A 250 3.98 12.42 12.84
CA ASP A 250 4.18 12.24 14.28
C ASP A 250 2.89 11.83 15.01
N GLU A 251 1.74 12.44 14.66
CA GLU A 251 0.46 12.17 15.34
C GLU A 251 -0.09 10.77 15.05
N TYR A 252 0.03 10.31 13.80
CA TYR A 252 -0.59 9.07 13.35
C TYR A 252 0.38 7.91 13.13
N ASP A 253 1.68 8.14 13.31
CA ASP A 253 2.73 7.14 13.07
C ASP A 253 2.64 6.58 11.64
N VAL A 254 2.70 7.48 10.65
CA VAL A 254 2.55 7.15 9.22
C VAL A 254 3.78 7.59 8.44
N SER A 255 4.18 6.80 7.44
CA SER A 255 5.32 7.13 6.60
C SER A 255 5.12 8.46 5.85
N PRO A 256 6.12 9.38 5.83
CA PRO A 256 6.11 10.58 4.99
C PRO A 256 5.79 10.30 3.52
N TYR A 257 6.31 9.20 2.98
CA TYR A 257 6.08 8.78 1.59
C TYR A 257 4.60 8.54 1.28
N MET A 258 3.82 8.03 2.24
CA MET A 258 2.38 7.84 2.07
C MET A 258 1.66 9.18 1.86
N LEU A 259 2.16 10.25 2.47
CA LEU A 259 1.61 11.59 2.34
C LEU A 259 2.26 12.39 1.20
N GLY A 260 3.10 11.76 0.37
CA GLY A 260 3.81 12.44 -0.72
C GLY A 260 5.01 13.27 -0.25
N GLY A 261 5.44 13.07 1.01
CA GLY A 261 6.69 13.63 1.52
C GLY A 261 7.87 12.84 0.96
N TYR A 262 8.80 13.56 0.33
CA TYR A 262 10.11 13.04 -0.04
C TYR A 262 11.11 13.49 1.03
N ASP A 263 11.91 12.56 1.53
CA ASP A 263 13.07 12.89 2.36
C ASP A 263 14.19 13.39 1.44
N GLU A 264 14.53 14.68 1.52
CA GLU A 264 15.64 15.29 0.74
C GLU A 264 16.96 14.52 0.93
N MET A 265 17.14 13.84 2.08
CA MET A 265 18.30 13.00 2.36
C MET A 265 18.27 11.69 1.55
N ALA A 266 17.10 11.05 1.44
CA ALA A 266 16.92 9.85 0.64
C ALA A 266 17.17 10.14 -0.85
N GLU A 267 16.69 11.28 -1.35
CA GLU A 267 16.94 11.70 -2.74
C GLU A 267 18.42 12.06 -2.98
N GLY A 268 19.08 12.72 -2.02
CA GLY A 268 20.52 13.02 -2.10
C GLY A 268 21.40 11.77 -2.12
N VAL A 269 21.04 10.75 -1.33
CA VAL A 269 21.72 9.44 -1.32
C VAL A 269 21.42 8.67 -2.60
N LEU A 270 20.15 8.64 -3.05
CA LEU A 270 19.73 7.97 -4.27
C LEU A 270 20.42 8.58 -5.51
N ASN A 271 20.50 9.92 -5.59
CA ASN A 271 21.18 10.63 -6.68
C ASN A 271 22.70 10.43 -6.64
N GLN A 272 23.32 10.33 -5.46
CA GLN A 272 24.75 9.94 -5.35
C GLN A 272 24.99 8.50 -5.81
N MET A 273 24.09 7.57 -5.46
CA MET A 273 24.18 6.17 -5.87
C MET A 273 23.96 5.99 -7.38
N LEU A 274 22.99 6.70 -7.97
CA LEU A 274 22.69 6.63 -9.41
C LEU A 274 23.74 7.37 -10.27
N GLY A 275 24.36 8.43 -9.73
CA GLY A 275 25.39 9.22 -10.42
C GLY A 275 26.81 8.64 -10.37
N GLY A 276 27.04 7.54 -9.63
CA GLY A 276 28.34 6.86 -9.54
C GLY A 276 29.45 7.69 -8.85
N ALA A 277 29.09 8.75 -8.13
CA ALA A 277 30.03 9.51 -7.31
C ALA A 277 30.28 8.78 -5.98
N PRO A 278 31.52 8.77 -5.44
CA PRO A 278 31.75 8.25 -4.10
C PRO A 278 30.96 9.08 -3.08
N LEU A 279 30.24 8.42 -2.16
CA LEU A 279 29.57 9.08 -1.03
C LEU A 279 30.61 9.92 -0.26
N ASP A 280 30.49 11.23 -0.33
CA ASP A 280 31.29 12.15 0.48
C ASP A 280 30.61 12.37 1.84
N LEU A 281 30.92 11.50 2.79
CA LEU A 281 30.45 11.55 4.18
C LEU A 281 31.13 12.67 5.01
N SER A 282 31.89 13.59 4.38
CA SER A 282 32.69 14.59 5.10
C SER A 282 32.08 15.99 5.17
N ALA A 283 30.94 16.25 4.50
CA ALA A 283 30.21 17.51 4.64
C ALA A 283 29.37 17.51 5.94
N PRO A 284 29.37 18.59 6.74
CA PRO A 284 28.70 18.59 8.05
C PRO A 284 27.18 18.60 7.86
N ILE A 285 26.56 17.47 8.17
CA ILE A 285 25.11 17.25 8.21
C ILE A 285 24.61 17.73 9.57
N ASN A 286 24.01 18.93 9.65
CA ASN A 286 23.01 19.21 10.69
C ASN A 286 22.27 20.52 10.43
N PRO A 287 20.96 20.47 10.12
CA PRO A 287 20.11 21.62 10.41
C PRO A 287 18.89 21.20 11.25
N ALA A 288 19.06 20.49 12.36
CA ALA A 288 18.16 20.56 13.53
C ALA A 288 18.59 19.62 14.66
N GLY A 289 19.68 19.92 15.38
CA GLY A 289 19.82 19.55 16.80
C GLY A 289 19.61 18.07 17.19
N TYR A 290 19.75 17.12 16.27
CA TYR A 290 19.97 15.73 16.61
C TYR A 290 21.41 15.63 17.07
N ASP A 291 21.60 15.48 18.38
CA ASP A 291 22.87 15.10 18.95
C ASP A 291 23.11 13.64 18.51
N GLU A 292 23.85 13.44 17.40
CA GLU A 292 24.21 12.12 16.87
C GLU A 292 25.08 11.29 17.84
N GLY A 293 25.36 11.84 19.03
CA GLY A 293 26.13 11.19 20.07
C GLY A 293 27.64 11.23 19.78
N PRO A 294 28.44 10.74 20.74
CA PRO A 294 29.89 10.70 20.62
C PRO A 294 30.37 9.74 19.52
N ILE A 295 31.48 10.08 18.89
CA ILE A 295 32.23 9.17 18.00
C ILE A 295 33.22 8.36 18.84
N ILE A 296 33.17 7.03 18.70
CA ILE A 296 34.04 6.05 19.34
C ILE A 296 34.86 5.32 18.27
N SER A 297 36.18 5.36 18.35
CA SER A 297 37.09 4.65 17.43
C SER A 297 37.35 3.22 17.90
N VAL A 298 37.34 2.28 16.96
CA VAL A 298 37.61 0.85 17.19
C VAL A 298 38.86 0.43 16.42
N GLY A 299 39.94 1.19 16.59
CA GLY A 299 41.23 0.92 15.96
C GLY A 299 41.17 0.93 14.43
N GLU A 300 41.67 -0.13 13.80
CA GLU A 300 41.67 -0.28 12.33
C GLU A 300 40.30 -0.66 11.75
N HIS A 301 39.33 -1.01 12.60
CA HIS A 301 38.01 -1.46 12.17
C HIS A 301 37.05 -0.29 11.84
N GLY A 302 37.43 0.94 12.20
CA GLY A 302 36.65 2.15 11.89
C GLY A 302 36.19 2.89 13.15
N SER A 303 35.04 3.56 13.05
CA SER A 303 34.43 4.32 14.14
C SER A 303 32.92 4.11 14.17
N TYR A 304 32.38 4.09 15.38
CA TYR A 304 30.96 4.09 15.66
C TYR A 304 30.53 5.47 16.15
N GLN A 305 29.36 5.95 15.73
CA GLN A 305 28.79 7.22 16.18
C GLN A 305 27.38 6.96 16.73
N GLY A 306 27.17 7.31 17.99
CA GLY A 306 25.88 7.12 18.66
C GLY A 306 25.98 7.29 20.18
N ASP A 307 24.92 7.78 20.82
CA ASP A 307 24.85 7.88 22.28
C ASP A 307 24.34 6.56 22.89
N LEU A 308 25.21 5.92 23.67
CA LEU A 308 24.93 4.67 24.38
C LEU A 308 24.63 4.88 25.87
N GLY A 309 24.45 6.14 26.32
CA GLY A 309 24.10 6.48 27.69
C GLY A 309 25.22 6.25 28.71
N VAL A 310 26.48 6.16 28.25
CA VAL A 310 27.69 5.96 29.07
C VAL A 310 28.74 7.04 28.77
N ASP A 311 29.68 7.26 29.71
CA ASP A 311 30.74 8.24 29.50
C ASP A 311 31.61 7.87 28.29
N PRO A 312 31.67 8.71 27.24
CA PRO A 312 32.35 8.37 25.98
C PRO A 312 33.86 8.23 26.14
N GLN A 313 34.47 8.98 27.07
CA GLN A 313 35.92 8.94 27.31
C GLN A 313 36.31 7.65 28.03
N LEU A 314 35.48 7.21 28.98
CA LEU A 314 35.67 5.92 29.65
C LEU A 314 35.44 4.76 28.68
N LEU A 315 34.43 4.85 27.82
CA LEU A 315 34.15 3.85 26.79
C LEU A 315 35.31 3.73 25.79
N GLN A 316 35.78 4.85 25.24
CA GLN A 316 36.95 4.88 24.33
C GLN A 316 38.19 4.29 24.99
N ALA A 317 38.53 4.71 26.22
CA ALA A 317 39.71 4.23 26.92
C ALA A 317 39.65 2.72 27.19
N ARG A 318 38.45 2.18 27.44
CA ARG A 318 38.25 0.75 27.68
C ARG A 318 38.38 -0.08 26.39
N ILE A 319 37.85 0.42 25.27
CA ILE A 319 38.02 -0.20 23.95
C ILE A 319 39.50 -0.19 23.55
N ASP A 320 40.20 0.93 23.73
CA ASP A 320 41.64 1.04 23.44
C ASP A 320 42.49 0.08 24.29
N GLU A 321 42.05 -0.24 25.52
CA GLU A 321 42.69 -1.23 26.38
C GLU A 321 42.45 -2.65 25.86
N PHE A 322 41.20 -2.98 25.51
CA PHE A 322 40.85 -4.30 24.95
C PHE A 322 41.59 -4.58 23.64
N LEU A 323 41.66 -3.59 22.73
CA LEU A 323 42.36 -3.73 21.44
C LEU A 323 43.88 -4.01 21.57
N LYS A 324 44.49 -3.73 22.73
CA LYS A 324 45.90 -4.11 23.00
C LYS A 324 46.06 -5.58 23.37
N THR A 325 45.00 -6.22 23.87
CA THR A 325 44.98 -7.62 24.30
C THR A 325 43.67 -8.30 23.87
N PRO A 326 43.41 -8.41 22.55
CA PRO A 326 42.11 -8.88 22.02
C PRO A 326 41.79 -10.33 22.38
N ASP A 327 42.82 -11.15 22.66
CA ASP A 327 42.66 -12.54 23.12
C ASP A 327 42.19 -12.67 24.58
N GLN A 328 42.11 -11.56 25.33
CA GLN A 328 41.62 -11.55 26.70
C GLN A 328 40.18 -11.03 26.74
N PRO A 329 39.19 -11.89 27.03
CA PRO A 329 37.80 -11.49 27.12
C PRO A 329 37.55 -10.36 28.12
N ILE A 330 36.65 -9.44 27.76
CA ILE A 330 36.12 -8.46 28.71
C ILE A 330 35.23 -9.20 29.74
N PRO A 331 35.45 -9.00 31.06
CA PRO A 331 34.64 -9.63 32.10
C PRO A 331 33.15 -9.26 32.01
N ALA A 332 32.27 -10.22 32.31
CA ALA A 332 30.81 -10.04 32.24
C ALA A 332 30.25 -8.99 33.22
N ASP A 333 31.01 -8.63 34.26
CA ASP A 333 30.67 -7.60 35.24
C ASP A 333 31.25 -6.21 34.91
N ASP A 334 31.92 -6.06 33.76
CA ASP A 334 32.41 -4.77 33.30
C ASP A 334 31.22 -3.85 32.92
N PRO A 335 31.10 -2.67 33.55
CA PRO A 335 29.93 -1.80 33.38
C PRO A 335 29.81 -1.22 31.96
N LEU A 336 30.87 -1.25 31.17
CA LEU A 336 30.87 -0.75 29.79
C LEU A 336 30.63 -1.86 28.77
N LEU A 337 30.62 -3.14 29.20
CA LEU A 337 30.51 -4.28 28.30
C LEU A 337 29.28 -4.22 27.37
N PRO A 338 28.06 -3.84 27.82
CA PRO A 338 26.92 -3.74 26.92
C PRO A 338 27.16 -2.76 25.77
N ALA A 339 27.67 -1.55 26.07
CA ALA A 339 27.97 -0.53 25.08
C ALA A 339 29.08 -0.99 24.11
N ILE A 340 30.14 -1.63 24.63
CA ILE A 340 31.21 -2.19 23.79
C ILE A 340 30.67 -3.30 22.87
N CYS A 341 29.81 -4.18 23.39
CA CYS A 341 29.18 -5.24 22.61
C CYS A 341 28.29 -4.67 21.49
N THR A 342 27.49 -3.63 21.77
CA THR A 342 26.68 -2.94 20.76
C THR A 342 27.54 -2.34 19.65
N ILE A 343 28.63 -1.66 20.00
CA ILE A 343 29.57 -1.09 19.01
C ILE A 343 30.18 -2.18 18.12
N PHE A 344 30.73 -3.23 18.74
CA PHE A 344 31.39 -4.31 17.99
C PHE A 344 30.38 -5.07 17.12
N ALA A 345 29.16 -5.26 17.60
CA ALA A 345 28.06 -5.88 16.87
C ALA A 345 27.66 -5.04 15.64
N ALA A 346 27.46 -3.73 15.81
CA ALA A 346 27.12 -2.81 14.72
C ALA A 346 28.20 -2.76 13.62
N MET A 347 29.44 -3.04 14.00
CA MET A 347 30.59 -3.11 13.08
C MET A 347 30.87 -4.54 12.57
N ALA A 348 29.97 -5.49 12.84
CA ALA A 348 30.10 -6.91 12.48
C ALA A 348 31.43 -7.55 12.94
N LEU A 349 31.95 -7.14 14.10
CA LEU A 349 33.16 -7.68 14.70
C LEU A 349 32.85 -8.83 15.67
N PRO A 350 33.80 -9.73 15.98
CA PRO A 350 33.60 -10.76 17.00
C PRO A 350 33.35 -10.18 18.39
N SER A 351 32.52 -10.87 19.17
CA SER A 351 32.18 -10.44 20.53
C SER A 351 33.41 -10.30 21.43
N PRO A 352 33.54 -9.18 22.17
CA PRO A 352 34.68 -8.94 23.06
C PRO A 352 34.67 -9.83 24.32
N THR A 353 33.63 -10.66 24.50
CA THR A 353 33.50 -11.61 25.62
C THR A 353 34.17 -12.95 25.35
N GLY A 354 34.71 -13.17 24.15
CA GLY A 354 35.28 -14.46 23.74
C GLY A 354 34.26 -15.58 23.54
N SER A 355 32.96 -15.30 23.68
CA SER A 355 31.85 -16.18 23.31
C SER A 355 31.03 -15.50 22.20
N PRO A 356 30.39 -16.25 21.29
CA PRO A 356 29.52 -15.66 20.26
C PRO A 356 28.43 -14.77 20.87
N TYR A 357 27.94 -13.78 20.11
CA TYR A 357 26.77 -13.00 20.52
C TYR A 357 25.55 -13.90 20.69
N LEU A 358 24.67 -13.59 21.64
CA LEU A 358 23.36 -14.22 21.69
C LEU A 358 22.45 -13.49 20.71
N ALA A 359 21.69 -14.21 19.89
CA ALA A 359 20.81 -13.59 18.92
C ALA A 359 19.75 -12.68 19.58
N SER A 360 19.27 -13.04 20.77
CA SER A 360 18.29 -12.22 21.54
C SER A 360 18.90 -10.90 22.01
N GLN A 361 20.20 -10.92 22.27
CA GLN A 361 20.95 -9.75 22.66
C GLN A 361 21.12 -8.78 21.49
N LEU A 362 21.28 -9.30 20.27
CA LEU A 362 21.36 -8.47 19.05
C LEU A 362 20.02 -7.81 18.74
N VAL A 363 18.91 -8.55 18.85
CA VAL A 363 17.56 -7.97 18.74
C VAL A 363 17.31 -6.90 19.80
N ALA A 364 17.76 -7.12 21.03
CA ALA A 364 17.63 -6.12 22.09
C ALA A 364 18.47 -4.85 21.83
N PHE A 365 19.55 -4.94 21.05
CA PHE A 365 20.39 -3.79 20.71
C PHE A 365 19.83 -2.99 19.54
N PHE A 366 19.28 -3.66 18.52
CA PHE A 366 19.00 -3.04 17.23
C PHE A 366 17.53 -3.12 16.79
N GLY A 367 16.67 -3.85 17.49
CA GLY A 367 15.28 -4.10 17.09
C GLY A 367 15.12 -5.38 16.26
N ASP A 368 13.94 -5.57 15.68
CA ASP A 368 13.51 -6.75 14.91
C ASP A 368 13.39 -6.49 13.40
N GLU A 369 14.19 -5.55 12.88
CA GLU A 369 14.22 -5.21 11.46
C GLU A 369 14.87 -6.32 10.60
N ASP A 370 14.42 -6.47 9.34
CA ASP A 370 14.86 -7.52 8.42
C ASP A 370 16.40 -7.58 8.25
N GLU A 371 17.07 -6.42 8.26
CA GLU A 371 18.54 -6.34 8.15
C GLU A 371 19.27 -6.98 9.36
N ILE A 372 18.68 -6.93 10.55
CA ILE A 372 19.24 -7.54 11.76
C ILE A 372 19.01 -9.06 11.76
N LEU A 373 17.88 -9.52 11.22
CA LEU A 373 17.59 -10.94 11.07
C LEU A 373 18.58 -11.60 10.10
N ASP A 374 18.83 -10.99 8.95
CA ASP A 374 19.84 -11.44 7.98
C ASP A 374 21.25 -11.50 8.61
N TRP A 375 21.61 -10.51 9.43
CA TRP A 375 22.89 -10.50 10.13
C TRP A 375 22.99 -11.59 11.21
N ILE A 376 21.92 -11.87 11.93
CA ILE A 376 21.87 -12.96 12.93
C ILE A 376 22.06 -14.32 12.25
N GLU A 377 21.39 -14.56 11.12
CA GLU A 377 21.51 -15.80 10.36
C GLU A 377 22.93 -15.98 9.82
N HIS A 378 23.45 -14.97 9.11
CA HIS A 378 24.80 -15.04 8.56
C HIS A 378 25.87 -15.13 9.66
N GLY A 379 25.69 -14.40 10.76
CA GLY A 379 26.54 -14.46 11.94
C GLY A 379 26.53 -15.83 12.61
N ALA A 380 25.41 -16.55 12.60
CA ALA A 380 25.31 -17.92 13.12
C ALA A 380 26.08 -18.91 12.24
N GLU A 381 26.03 -18.77 10.92
CA GLU A 381 26.83 -19.57 9.99
C GLU A 381 28.34 -19.38 10.20
N LEU A 382 28.76 -18.14 10.48
CA LEU A 382 30.15 -17.78 10.78
C LEU A 382 30.57 -18.16 12.21
N GLY A 383 29.66 -18.69 13.03
CA GLY A 383 29.90 -19.02 14.45
C GLY A 383 30.12 -17.78 15.34
N MET A 384 29.75 -16.60 14.85
CA MET A 384 29.82 -15.32 15.57
C MET A 384 28.57 -15.05 16.41
N VAL A 385 27.46 -15.70 16.07
CA VAL A 385 26.18 -15.61 16.79
C VAL A 385 25.75 -17.02 17.23
N THR A 386 25.22 -17.12 18.44
CA THR A 386 24.54 -18.29 18.96
C THR A 386 23.04 -17.98 19.01
N ILE A 387 22.26 -18.79 18.30
CA ILE A 387 20.81 -18.79 18.41
C ILE A 387 20.43 -19.33 19.79
N ASP A 388 19.98 -18.44 20.66
CA ASP A 388 19.67 -18.77 22.05
C ASP A 388 18.16 -18.88 22.28
N PRO A 389 17.71 -19.62 23.32
CA PRO A 389 16.28 -19.87 23.52
C PRO A 389 15.41 -18.61 23.70
N ALA A 390 15.98 -17.46 24.11
CA ALA A 390 15.23 -16.22 24.19
C ALA A 390 15.02 -15.60 22.80
N TYR A 391 15.94 -15.81 21.85
CA TYR A 391 15.76 -15.41 20.45
C TYR A 391 14.79 -16.35 19.74
N GLU A 392 14.91 -17.66 19.99
CA GLU A 392 13.93 -18.62 19.50
C GLU A 392 12.52 -18.28 20.01
N ALA A 393 12.39 -17.78 21.24
CA ALA A 393 11.11 -17.30 21.77
C ALA A 393 10.62 -15.98 21.12
N LEU A 394 11.53 -15.07 20.73
CA LEU A 394 11.18 -13.85 19.98
C LEU A 394 10.77 -14.18 18.53
N LEU A 395 11.46 -15.12 17.90
CA LEU A 395 11.10 -15.67 16.61
C LEU A 395 9.79 -16.44 16.70
N ASP A 396 9.51 -17.18 17.78
CA ASP A 396 8.19 -17.78 18.00
C ASP A 396 7.11 -16.69 18.14
N GLU A 397 7.36 -15.53 18.78
CA GLU A 397 6.40 -14.42 18.81
C GLU A 397 6.15 -13.72 17.44
N GLY A 398 7.14 -13.72 16.54
CA GLY A 398 7.06 -13.13 15.18
C GLY A 398 6.64 -14.10 14.06
N LEU A 399 7.09 -15.35 14.10
CA LEU A 399 6.71 -16.44 13.17
C LEU A 399 5.38 -17.09 13.55
N ASP A 400 4.87 -16.92 14.78
CA ASP A 400 3.48 -17.28 15.13
C ASP A 400 2.44 -16.53 14.28
N ILE A 401 2.82 -15.43 13.59
CA ILE A 401 1.91 -14.64 12.75
C ILE A 401 1.95 -15.07 11.28
N ILE A 402 2.99 -15.74 10.77
CA ILE A 402 3.08 -16.08 9.34
C ILE A 402 3.37 -17.55 9.05
N GLU A 403 4.11 -18.30 9.88
CA GLU A 403 4.49 -19.70 9.57
C GLU A 403 4.52 -20.66 10.77
N GLN A 404 3.55 -20.61 11.69
CA GLN A 404 3.23 -21.77 12.55
C GLN A 404 1.71 -21.97 12.72
N HIS A 405 1.07 -22.58 11.72
CA HIS A 405 0.19 -23.69 12.10
C HIS A 405 0.97 -24.97 11.86
N PRO A 406 1.59 -25.57 12.90
CA PRO A 406 2.09 -26.93 12.77
C PRO A 406 0.95 -27.77 12.21
N GLU A 407 1.20 -28.52 11.13
CA GLU A 407 0.24 -29.52 10.68
C GLU A 407 -0.22 -30.28 11.91
N SER A 408 -1.51 -30.20 12.22
CA SER A 408 -2.00 -30.75 13.47
C SER A 408 -1.68 -32.24 13.44
N GLY A 409 -0.70 -32.65 14.26
CA GLY A 409 -0.30 -34.05 14.34
C GLY A 409 -1.52 -34.94 14.57
N PRO A 410 -1.47 -36.22 14.17
CA PRO A 410 -2.61 -37.12 14.24
C PRO A 410 -3.26 -37.07 15.63
N ARG A 411 -4.52 -36.66 15.66
CA ARG A 411 -5.27 -36.45 16.90
C ARG A 411 -5.52 -37.79 17.57
N SER A 412 -5.15 -37.92 18.84
CA SER A 412 -5.22 -39.17 19.61
C SER A 412 -6.61 -39.48 20.21
N GLY A 413 -7.49 -38.47 20.29
CA GLY A 413 -8.85 -38.56 20.84
C GLY A 413 -9.95 -38.25 19.82
N THR A 414 -11.22 -38.33 20.22
CA THR A 414 -12.34 -37.93 19.35
C THR A 414 -12.43 -36.41 19.25
N SER A 415 -12.49 -35.85 18.05
CA SER A 415 -12.64 -34.41 17.81
C SER A 415 -14.03 -34.06 17.29
N ARG A 416 -14.47 -32.82 17.52
CA ARG A 416 -15.60 -32.27 16.78
C ARG A 416 -15.08 -31.77 15.43
N THR A 417 -15.68 -32.24 14.33
CA THR A 417 -15.26 -31.87 12.97
C THR A 417 -16.40 -31.33 12.15
N LEU A 418 -16.07 -30.54 11.13
CA LEU A 418 -16.98 -30.05 10.12
C LEU A 418 -16.56 -30.63 8.76
N VAL A 419 -17.54 -31.10 7.99
CA VAL A 419 -17.34 -31.40 6.56
C VAL A 419 -17.81 -30.18 5.78
N LEU A 420 -16.88 -29.50 5.13
CA LEU A 420 -17.09 -28.28 4.36
C LEU A 420 -16.99 -28.61 2.88
N ARG A 421 -18.05 -28.34 2.11
CA ARG A 421 -17.97 -28.36 0.65
C ARG A 421 -17.52 -27.00 0.15
N VAL A 422 -16.35 -26.97 -0.47
CA VAL A 422 -15.72 -25.80 -1.10
C VAL A 422 -15.93 -25.92 -2.60
N THR A 423 -16.74 -25.03 -3.17
CA THR A 423 -17.12 -25.07 -4.60
C THR A 423 -16.58 -23.84 -5.29
N TYR A 424 -15.81 -24.01 -6.36
CA TYR A 424 -15.37 -22.88 -7.17
C TYR A 424 -16.58 -22.22 -7.82
N ARG A 425 -16.78 -20.92 -7.56
CA ARG A 425 -18.04 -20.24 -7.84
C ARG A 425 -18.34 -20.15 -9.34
N TYR A 426 -17.31 -20.02 -10.17
CA TYR A 426 -17.45 -19.82 -11.61
C TYR A 426 -17.58 -21.12 -12.38
N LYS A 427 -17.04 -22.23 -11.86
CA LYS A 427 -17.18 -23.59 -12.42
C LYS A 427 -17.67 -24.55 -11.32
N PRO A 428 -18.99 -24.57 -11.00
CA PRO A 428 -19.53 -25.27 -9.83
C PRO A 428 -19.36 -26.79 -9.80
N GLU A 429 -19.00 -27.40 -10.92
CA GLU A 429 -18.59 -28.79 -11.04
C GLU A 429 -17.24 -29.07 -10.35
N PHE A 430 -16.42 -28.04 -10.13
CA PHE A 430 -15.17 -28.14 -9.38
C PHE A 430 -15.45 -27.88 -7.90
N TRP A 431 -15.40 -28.95 -7.11
CA TRP A 431 -15.55 -28.84 -5.66
C TRP A 431 -14.72 -29.86 -4.91
N ARG A 432 -14.45 -29.54 -3.64
CA ARG A 432 -13.78 -30.40 -2.65
C ARG A 432 -14.62 -30.43 -1.38
N GLU A 433 -14.74 -31.60 -0.77
CA GLU A 433 -15.27 -31.76 0.57
C GLU A 433 -14.09 -31.98 1.52
N ILE A 434 -13.88 -31.00 2.40
CA ILE A 434 -12.78 -31.00 3.36
C ILE A 434 -13.37 -31.25 4.74
N GLU A 435 -12.94 -32.32 5.40
CA GLU A 435 -13.22 -32.55 6.82
C GLU A 435 -12.11 -31.89 7.65
N ILE A 436 -12.49 -30.96 8.52
CA ILE A 436 -11.59 -30.17 9.36
C ILE A 436 -12.07 -30.18 10.81
N ALA A 437 -11.16 -30.21 11.79
CA ALA A 437 -11.54 -30.11 13.20
C ALA A 437 -11.96 -28.67 13.56
N ASP A 438 -12.88 -28.54 14.52
CA ASP A 438 -13.46 -27.23 14.84
C ASP A 438 -12.52 -26.30 15.62
N ASP A 439 -11.52 -26.84 16.28
CA ASP A 439 -10.44 -26.11 16.93
C ASP A 439 -9.26 -25.77 16.00
N GLN A 440 -9.35 -26.09 14.71
CA GLN A 440 -8.41 -25.60 13.69
C GLN A 440 -8.79 -24.20 13.24
N TYR A 441 -7.79 -23.44 12.82
CA TYR A 441 -7.90 -22.05 12.42
C TYR A 441 -8.47 -21.89 11.01
N LEU A 442 -8.91 -20.69 10.66
CA LEU A 442 -9.33 -20.40 9.29
C LEU A 442 -8.14 -20.41 8.32
N ASN A 443 -6.93 -20.11 8.80
CA ASN A 443 -5.71 -20.25 8.02
C ASN A 443 -5.43 -21.73 7.67
N ASP A 444 -5.71 -22.68 8.57
CA ASP A 444 -5.65 -24.11 8.27
C ASP A 444 -6.62 -24.50 7.14
N LEU A 445 -7.83 -23.91 7.16
CA LEU A 445 -8.81 -24.13 6.09
C LEU A 445 -8.32 -23.55 4.76
N HIS A 446 -7.67 -22.39 4.78
CA HIS A 446 -7.09 -21.78 3.59
C HIS A 446 -6.03 -22.68 2.96
N LEU A 447 -5.05 -23.14 3.73
CA LEU A 447 -4.01 -24.06 3.27
C LEU A 447 -4.60 -25.38 2.76
N ALA A 448 -5.64 -25.90 3.42
CA ALA A 448 -6.34 -27.09 2.97
C ALA A 448 -7.07 -26.90 1.64
N ILE A 449 -7.60 -25.71 1.36
CA ILE A 449 -8.24 -25.39 0.08
C ILE A 449 -7.18 -25.35 -1.02
N GLN A 450 -6.08 -24.63 -0.81
CA GLN A 450 -4.97 -24.52 -1.78
C GLN A 450 -4.44 -25.91 -2.17
N ARG A 451 -4.12 -26.75 -1.18
CA ARG A 451 -3.68 -28.15 -1.42
C ARG A 451 -4.73 -29.01 -2.13
N ALA A 452 -6.02 -28.84 -1.80
CA ALA A 452 -7.07 -29.66 -2.39
C ALA A 452 -7.33 -29.31 -3.86
N PHE A 453 -7.07 -28.08 -4.28
CA PHE A 453 -7.16 -27.65 -5.69
C PHE A 453 -5.80 -27.70 -6.42
N ALA A 454 -4.70 -27.95 -5.71
CA ALA A 454 -3.32 -27.95 -6.21
C ALA A 454 -2.91 -26.56 -6.76
N TRP A 455 -3.10 -25.54 -5.93
CA TRP A 455 -2.74 -24.14 -6.20
C TRP A 455 -1.57 -23.70 -5.30
N ASP A 456 -0.83 -22.68 -5.72
CA ASP A 456 0.52 -22.37 -5.19
C ASP A 456 0.54 -21.38 -4.00
N ASN A 457 -0.63 -20.97 -3.50
CA ASN A 457 -0.73 -20.05 -2.37
C ASN A 457 0.15 -18.77 -2.48
N ASP A 458 0.18 -18.21 -3.67
CA ASP A 458 1.05 -17.11 -4.11
C ASP A 458 0.45 -15.71 -3.88
N HIS A 459 -0.82 -15.61 -3.48
CA HIS A 459 -1.54 -14.35 -3.31
C HIS A 459 -2.30 -14.26 -1.98
N LEU A 460 -2.69 -13.03 -1.63
CA LEU A 460 -3.50 -12.76 -0.43
C LEU A 460 -4.92 -13.34 -0.53
N TYR A 461 -5.54 -13.54 0.63
CA TYR A 461 -6.88 -14.13 0.72
C TYR A 461 -7.72 -13.52 1.85
N SER A 462 -9.05 -13.73 1.76
CA SER A 462 -10.00 -13.40 2.82
C SER A 462 -11.16 -14.39 2.89
N PHE A 463 -11.66 -14.65 4.10
CA PHE A 463 -12.96 -15.30 4.29
C PHE A 463 -14.04 -14.26 4.59
N TYR A 464 -15.25 -14.51 4.12
CA TYR A 464 -16.40 -13.68 4.42
C TYR A 464 -17.51 -14.54 5.00
N MET A 465 -17.94 -14.24 6.22
CA MET A 465 -19.05 -14.94 6.88
C MET A 465 -20.42 -14.67 6.24
N GLY A 466 -20.47 -13.79 5.23
CA GLY A 466 -21.55 -13.63 4.28
C GLY A 466 -21.35 -14.46 3.00
N LYS A 467 -22.18 -14.20 1.98
CA LYS A 467 -21.99 -14.79 0.64
C LYS A 467 -21.38 -13.80 -0.37
N ARG A 468 -20.96 -12.62 0.10
CA ARG A 468 -20.49 -11.51 -0.72
C ARG A 468 -19.01 -11.28 -0.42
N PRO A 469 -18.14 -11.24 -1.43
CA PRO A 469 -16.76 -10.84 -1.22
C PRO A 469 -16.70 -9.36 -0.86
N TYR A 470 -15.59 -8.92 -0.27
CA TYR A 470 -15.32 -7.53 0.11
C TYR A 470 -16.32 -6.91 1.11
N ASP A 471 -17.10 -7.73 1.81
CA ASP A 471 -17.95 -7.25 2.90
C ASP A 471 -17.15 -7.15 4.19
N ALA A 472 -16.53 -5.98 4.40
CA ALA A 472 -15.68 -5.64 5.56
C ALA A 472 -16.33 -5.96 6.92
N LYS A 473 -17.66 -6.06 7.01
CA LYS A 473 -18.35 -6.43 8.27
C LYS A 473 -18.27 -7.91 8.59
N THR A 474 -18.12 -8.73 7.57
CA THR A 474 -18.11 -10.19 7.67
C THR A 474 -16.74 -10.79 7.36
N GLU A 475 -15.82 -9.94 6.92
CA GLU A 475 -14.46 -10.27 6.57
C GLU A 475 -13.68 -10.82 7.76
N ILE A 476 -12.88 -11.82 7.43
CA ILE A 476 -11.83 -12.39 8.25
C ILE A 476 -10.62 -12.45 7.30
N GLY A 477 -9.67 -11.54 7.47
CA GLY A 477 -8.53 -11.42 6.56
C GLY A 477 -7.41 -12.41 6.83
N ALA A 478 -6.45 -12.49 5.91
CA ALA A 478 -5.21 -13.25 6.09
C ALA A 478 -4.38 -12.80 7.32
N PRO A 479 -3.39 -13.59 7.76
CA PRO A 479 -2.62 -13.32 8.98
C PRO A 479 -1.92 -11.95 9.01
N SER A 480 -1.40 -11.48 7.87
CA SER A 480 -0.78 -10.16 7.70
C SER A 480 -1.77 -9.00 7.48
N SER A 481 -3.09 -9.28 7.48
CA SER A 481 -4.08 -8.23 7.25
C SER A 481 -4.27 -7.34 8.47
N GLN A 482 -4.51 -6.04 8.25
CA GLN A 482 -4.83 -5.07 9.30
C GLN A 482 -6.27 -5.25 9.88
N ASN A 483 -6.94 -6.35 9.57
CA ASN A 483 -8.31 -6.63 10.02
C ASN A 483 -8.34 -7.04 11.49
N ARG A 484 -9.37 -6.60 12.23
CA ARG A 484 -9.60 -7.03 13.62
C ARG A 484 -9.94 -8.52 13.76
N ARG A 485 -10.45 -9.13 12.68
CA ARG A 485 -10.74 -10.57 12.60
C ARG A 485 -9.79 -11.14 11.55
N ARG A 486 -8.91 -12.03 11.97
CA ARG A 486 -7.92 -12.65 11.09
C ARG A 486 -8.01 -14.17 11.14
N ALA A 487 -7.49 -14.81 10.10
CA ALA A 487 -7.61 -16.24 9.86
C ALA A 487 -6.66 -17.09 10.73
N ASP A 488 -5.54 -16.52 11.17
CA ASP A 488 -4.54 -17.06 12.12
C ASP A 488 -5.04 -17.10 13.57
N ILE A 489 -6.02 -16.27 13.93
CA ILE A 489 -6.49 -16.15 15.33
C ILE A 489 -7.90 -16.73 15.58
N LEU A 490 -8.71 -16.94 14.52
CA LEU A 490 -10.08 -17.46 14.64
C LEU A 490 -10.15 -18.93 14.21
N THR A 491 -10.74 -19.77 15.07
CA THR A 491 -11.02 -21.18 14.77
C THR A 491 -12.39 -21.37 14.10
N LEU A 492 -12.60 -22.53 13.47
CA LEU A 492 -13.91 -22.92 12.91
C LEU A 492 -15.01 -23.00 14.00
N GLY A 493 -14.62 -23.29 15.23
CA GLY A 493 -15.46 -23.40 16.42
C GLY A 493 -15.97 -22.04 16.89
N ASP A 494 -15.11 -21.02 16.87
CA ASP A 494 -15.45 -19.64 17.25
C ASP A 494 -16.58 -19.06 16.39
N LEU A 495 -16.64 -19.50 15.12
CA LEU A 495 -17.65 -19.07 14.15
C LEU A 495 -19.06 -19.60 14.43
N ASN A 496 -19.21 -20.55 15.37
CA ASN A 496 -20.51 -21.14 15.75
C ASN A 496 -21.33 -21.62 14.53
N LEU A 497 -20.63 -22.21 13.56
CA LEU A 497 -21.18 -22.67 12.29
C LEU A 497 -22.27 -23.73 12.49
N ARG A 498 -23.32 -23.66 11.67
CA ARG A 498 -24.44 -24.61 11.64
C ARG A 498 -24.44 -25.43 10.36
N ALA A 499 -24.94 -26.67 10.43
CA ALA A 499 -25.17 -27.45 9.23
C ALA A 499 -26.01 -26.67 8.21
N LYS A 500 -25.63 -26.76 6.94
CA LYS A 500 -26.14 -26.01 5.78
C LYS A 500 -25.79 -24.51 5.74
N GLN A 501 -25.09 -23.97 6.74
CA GLN A 501 -24.57 -22.61 6.69
C GLN A 501 -23.59 -22.48 5.54
N LYS A 502 -23.57 -21.30 4.91
CA LYS A 502 -22.67 -20.97 3.81
C LYS A 502 -21.90 -19.71 4.13
N PHE A 503 -20.63 -19.69 3.73
CA PHE A 503 -19.73 -18.55 3.78
C PHE A 503 -18.83 -18.59 2.54
N LEU A 504 -18.01 -17.58 2.35
CA LEU A 504 -17.21 -17.39 1.15
C LEU A 504 -15.73 -17.35 1.48
N TYR A 505 -14.93 -17.90 0.58
CA TYR A 505 -13.48 -17.76 0.56
C TYR A 505 -13.10 -17.07 -0.75
N LEU A 506 -12.26 -16.05 -0.66
CA LEU A 506 -11.69 -15.31 -1.78
C LEU A 506 -10.18 -15.48 -1.71
N PHE A 507 -9.59 -15.90 -2.81
CA PHE A 507 -8.16 -16.00 -3.02
C PHE A 507 -7.80 -15.15 -4.24
N ASP A 508 -6.64 -14.50 -4.18
CA ASP A 508 -6.19 -13.54 -5.18
C ASP A 508 -7.20 -12.40 -5.43
N PHE A 509 -6.90 -11.24 -4.86
CA PHE A 509 -7.72 -10.04 -5.02
C PHE A 509 -7.66 -9.45 -6.44
N GLY A 510 -6.65 -9.81 -7.23
CA GLY A 510 -6.53 -9.42 -8.64
C GLY A 510 -7.52 -10.18 -9.52
N ASP A 511 -7.49 -11.52 -9.44
CA ASP A 511 -8.28 -12.41 -10.30
C ASP A 511 -9.61 -12.89 -9.68
N ASP A 512 -9.89 -12.47 -8.45
CA ASP A 512 -11.19 -12.63 -7.80
C ASP A 512 -11.61 -14.12 -7.71
N HIS A 513 -10.70 -15.01 -7.32
CA HIS A 513 -11.01 -16.44 -7.21
C HIS A 513 -11.94 -16.71 -6.01
N LEU A 514 -13.21 -16.93 -6.31
CA LEU A 514 -14.27 -17.10 -5.32
C LEU A 514 -14.66 -18.57 -5.12
N PHE A 515 -14.67 -19.01 -3.87
CA PHE A 515 -15.14 -20.32 -3.46
C PHE A 515 -16.32 -20.23 -2.49
N ASP A 516 -17.46 -20.81 -2.90
CA ASP A 516 -18.62 -20.98 -2.04
C ASP A 516 -18.39 -22.15 -1.07
N ILE A 517 -18.34 -21.86 0.23
CA ILE A 517 -18.17 -22.87 1.27
C ILE A 517 -19.52 -23.18 1.91
N GLN A 518 -19.87 -24.46 2.01
CA GLN A 518 -21.06 -24.94 2.69
C GLN A 518 -20.72 -25.98 3.76
N VAL A 519 -21.21 -25.77 4.97
CA VAL A 519 -21.16 -26.77 6.04
C VAL A 519 -22.13 -27.90 5.71
N LEU A 520 -21.64 -29.07 5.29
CA LEU A 520 -22.48 -30.22 5.00
C LEU A 520 -22.88 -30.96 6.27
N LYS A 521 -21.90 -31.20 7.14
CA LYS A 521 -22.05 -32.03 8.33
C LYS A 521 -21.20 -31.49 9.46
N ILE A 522 -21.70 -31.67 10.69
CA ILE A 522 -20.94 -31.44 11.92
C ILE A 522 -20.92 -32.77 12.67
N ASN A 523 -19.75 -33.34 12.88
CA ASN A 523 -19.56 -34.58 13.62
C ASN A 523 -19.11 -34.22 15.04
N PRO A 524 -19.89 -34.52 16.09
CA PRO A 524 -19.49 -34.18 17.46
C PRO A 524 -18.39 -35.08 18.03
N LYS A 525 -18.14 -36.25 17.40
CA LYS A 525 -17.17 -37.27 17.86
C LYS A 525 -16.57 -38.00 16.66
N ALA A 526 -15.84 -37.28 15.81
CA ALA A 526 -15.05 -37.89 14.74
C ALA A 526 -13.93 -38.76 15.34
N PRO A 527 -13.54 -39.87 14.69
CA PRO A 527 -12.48 -40.74 15.19
C PRO A 527 -11.10 -40.04 15.17
N PRO A 528 -10.14 -40.53 15.97
CA PRO A 528 -8.73 -40.14 15.91
C PRO A 528 -8.19 -40.15 14.48
N GLY A 529 -7.30 -39.21 14.14
CA GLY A 529 -6.72 -39.10 12.81
C GLY A 529 -6.16 -37.71 12.46
N VAL A 530 -5.68 -37.57 11.23
CA VAL A 530 -5.15 -36.32 10.67
C VAL A 530 -6.29 -35.51 10.04
N TYR A 531 -6.35 -34.23 10.37
CA TYR A 531 -7.24 -33.22 9.80
C TYR A 531 -6.41 -31.94 9.55
N PRO A 532 -6.66 -31.17 8.47
CA PRO A 532 -7.76 -31.31 7.52
C PRO A 532 -7.52 -32.46 6.53
N ARG A 533 -8.58 -33.05 5.98
CA ARG A 533 -8.48 -34.09 4.94
C ARG A 533 -9.59 -33.97 3.90
N VAL A 534 -9.30 -34.32 2.66
CA VAL A 534 -10.31 -34.40 1.60
C VAL A 534 -11.12 -35.70 1.76
N VAL A 535 -12.45 -35.59 1.83
CA VAL A 535 -13.38 -36.71 1.98
C VAL A 535 -14.31 -36.89 0.78
N GLY A 536 -14.23 -36.00 -0.21
CA GLY A 536 -14.89 -36.11 -1.50
C GLY A 536 -14.45 -34.99 -2.46
N ASP A 537 -14.60 -35.21 -3.75
CA ASP A 537 -14.23 -34.26 -4.79
C ASP A 537 -15.06 -34.44 -6.07
N HIS A 538 -15.02 -33.44 -6.95
CA HIS A 538 -15.51 -33.49 -8.32
C HIS A 538 -14.83 -32.42 -9.18
N GLY A 539 -14.86 -32.60 -10.51
CA GLY A 539 -14.36 -31.64 -11.50
C GLY A 539 -12.91 -31.87 -11.97
N GLY A 540 -12.08 -32.61 -11.22
CA GLY A 540 -10.67 -32.82 -11.59
C GLY A 540 -9.78 -31.63 -11.26
N LEU A 541 -8.72 -31.43 -12.05
CA LEU A 541 -7.76 -30.33 -11.90
C LEU A 541 -8.40 -29.01 -12.35
N LEU A 542 -8.32 -27.99 -11.50
CA LEU A 542 -8.74 -26.62 -11.82
C LEU A 542 -7.48 -25.80 -12.02
N ILE A 543 -7.15 -25.43 -13.26
CA ILE A 543 -6.00 -24.57 -13.55
C ILE A 543 -6.21 -23.22 -12.85
N GLN A 544 -5.16 -22.72 -12.20
CA GLN A 544 -5.18 -21.47 -11.44
C GLN A 544 -5.29 -20.25 -12.38
N TYR A 545 -4.36 -20.11 -13.35
CA TYR A 545 -4.38 -19.03 -14.35
C TYR A 545 -4.47 -19.56 -15.79
N GLU A 546 -5.40 -19.05 -16.59
CA GLU A 546 -5.51 -19.39 -18.02
C GLU A 546 -4.43 -18.62 -18.82
N GLY A 547 -3.26 -19.24 -19.03
CA GLY A 547 -2.12 -18.61 -19.73
C GLY A 547 -0.79 -19.38 -19.63
N GLU A 548 -0.67 -20.33 -18.70
CA GLU A 548 0.42 -21.30 -18.68
C GLU A 548 0.10 -22.44 -19.67
N GLU A 549 0.32 -22.19 -20.97
CA GLU A 549 0.76 -23.32 -21.80
C GLU A 549 2.13 -23.71 -21.26
N GLU A 550 2.23 -24.97 -20.81
CA GLU A 550 3.49 -25.64 -20.51
C GLU A 550 4.49 -25.30 -21.63
N GLU A 551 5.49 -24.45 -21.34
CA GLU A 551 6.75 -24.55 -22.06
C GLU A 551 7.32 -25.92 -21.68
N ASP A 552 6.92 -26.93 -22.47
CA ASP A 552 7.56 -28.23 -22.56
C ASP A 552 9.04 -27.99 -22.88
N TRP A 553 9.85 -27.78 -21.86
CA TRP A 553 11.28 -28.03 -21.91
C TRP A 553 11.48 -29.55 -21.83
N GLU A 554 11.02 -30.28 -22.86
CA GLU A 554 11.47 -31.65 -23.11
C GLU A 554 12.80 -31.62 -23.87
N ASP A 555 13.80 -32.25 -23.26
CA ASP A 555 15.09 -32.63 -23.80
C ASP A 555 15.04 -33.18 -25.24
N ALA A 556 15.77 -32.56 -26.19
CA ALA A 556 16.61 -33.23 -27.23
C ALA A 556 17.29 -32.23 -28.19
#